data_AF-A0A344UEB3-F1
#
_entry.id   AF-A0A344UEB3-F1
#
_cell.length_a   1.000
_cell.length_b   1.000
_cell.length_c   1.000
_cell.angle_alpha   90.00
_cell.angle_beta   90.00
_cell.angle_gamma   90.00
#
_symmetry.space_group_name_H-M   'P 1'
#
loop_
_entity.id
_entity.type
_entity.pdbx_description
1 polymer ?
#
loop_
_entity_poly.entity_id
_entity_poly.type
_entity_poly.pdbx_seq_one_letter_code
_entity_poly.pdbx_strand_id
1 'polypeptide(L)'
;MLQKLENAYLAILRFVTLLVAGALLIAAVVMAINSLRGGANEPEQAKLEPKVSAEQILQAISPEAPPNKDAAKKEPETADPLAHDYQRTAKAISRFIDKTHPGLGPLDQDSLLGALHSRSEALKKPEHAPAFVKGMADTMEKLFAAPAAAKAVKAQDPFDFINGALDHYTEQFENQADAIEVKNAERIANYQQEQADSAKNLYFAAACFGAFLLIVFQSIIIRIERNLRCLERLPKPAEEEKREGKNLSPAASQA
;
A
#
# COMPACT_ATOMS: atom_id res chain seq x y z
N MET A 1 -27.24 -59.31 -11.98
CA MET A 1 -26.47 -58.26 -12.69
C MET A 1 -26.71 -56.87 -12.12
N LEU A 2 -27.94 -56.50 -11.69
CA LEU A 2 -28.23 -55.19 -11.05
C LEU A 2 -27.27 -54.83 -9.89
N GLN A 3 -26.96 -55.76 -9.01
CA GLN A 3 -26.07 -55.54 -7.86
C GLN A 3 -24.63 -55.14 -8.24
N LYS A 4 -24.13 -55.62 -9.38
CA LYS A 4 -22.81 -55.22 -9.90
C LYS A 4 -22.83 -53.80 -10.46
N LEU A 5 -23.94 -53.43 -11.10
CA LEU A 5 -24.17 -52.10 -11.66
C LEU A 5 -24.34 -51.05 -10.56
N GLU A 6 -25.06 -51.38 -9.48
CA GLU A 6 -25.21 -50.55 -8.28
C GLU A 6 -23.87 -50.33 -7.56
N ASN A 7 -23.07 -51.37 -7.37
CA ASN A 7 -21.74 -51.24 -6.76
C ASN A 7 -20.78 -50.43 -7.64
N ALA A 8 -20.82 -50.60 -8.96
CA ALA A 8 -20.01 -49.81 -9.89
C ALA A 8 -20.42 -48.32 -9.84
N TYR A 9 -21.71 -48.03 -9.85
CA TYR A 9 -22.24 -46.67 -9.72
C TYR A 9 -21.81 -46.01 -8.40
N LEU A 10 -21.93 -46.72 -7.27
CA LEU A 10 -21.48 -46.22 -5.96
C LEU A 10 -19.97 -45.98 -5.91
N ALA A 11 -19.16 -46.81 -6.58
CA ALA A 11 -17.72 -46.62 -6.66
C ALA A 11 -17.35 -45.37 -7.49
N ILE A 12 -18.00 -45.17 -8.63
CA ILE A 12 -17.81 -44.00 -9.50
C ILE A 12 -18.24 -42.73 -8.75
N LEU A 13 -19.41 -42.73 -8.12
CA LEU A 13 -19.91 -41.57 -7.37
C LEU A 13 -18.95 -41.20 -6.25
N ARG A 14 -18.40 -42.19 -5.52
CA ARG A 14 -17.37 -41.94 -4.50
C ARG A 14 -16.10 -41.33 -5.09
N PHE A 15 -15.62 -41.86 -6.22
CA PHE A 15 -14.45 -41.32 -6.88
C PHE A 15 -14.65 -39.87 -7.31
N VAL A 16 -15.80 -39.54 -7.92
CA VAL A 16 -16.17 -38.17 -8.30
C VAL A 16 -16.24 -37.26 -7.07
N THR A 17 -16.87 -37.69 -5.98
CA THR A 17 -16.94 -36.88 -4.75
C THR A 17 -15.56 -36.60 -4.14
N LEU A 18 -14.64 -37.59 -4.16
CA LEU A 18 -13.26 -37.40 -3.71
C LEU A 18 -12.49 -36.43 -4.59
N LEU A 19 -12.69 -36.50 -5.91
CA LEU A 19 -12.06 -35.60 -6.87
C LEU A 19 -12.53 -34.15 -6.65
N VAL A 20 -13.85 -33.94 -6.55
CA VAL A 20 -14.43 -32.61 -6.27
C VAL A 20 -13.96 -32.07 -4.92
N ALA A 21 -13.96 -32.90 -3.87
CA ALA A 21 -13.45 -32.52 -2.56
C ALA A 21 -11.97 -32.11 -2.61
N GLY A 22 -11.14 -32.87 -3.34
CA GLY A 22 -9.73 -32.55 -3.55
C GLY A 22 -9.54 -31.21 -4.26
N ALA A 23 -10.29 -30.95 -5.33
CA ALA A 23 -10.24 -29.68 -6.06
C ALA A 23 -10.65 -28.48 -5.17
N LEU A 24 -11.71 -28.63 -4.38
CA LEU A 24 -12.17 -27.61 -3.43
C LEU A 24 -11.12 -27.31 -2.36
N LEU A 25 -10.43 -28.34 -1.84
CA LEU A 25 -9.37 -28.16 -0.86
C LEU A 25 -8.19 -27.37 -1.45
N ILE A 26 -7.75 -27.73 -2.67
CA ILE A 26 -6.66 -27.01 -3.36
C ILE A 26 -7.06 -25.54 -3.58
N ALA A 27 -8.28 -25.28 -4.06
CA ALA A 27 -8.78 -23.93 -4.26
C ALA A 27 -8.79 -23.12 -2.96
N ALA A 28 -9.27 -23.72 -1.86
CA ALA A 28 -9.28 -23.09 -0.55
C ALA A 28 -7.86 -22.73 -0.06
N VAL A 29 -6.89 -23.62 -0.23
CA VAL A 29 -5.49 -23.37 0.15
C VAL A 29 -4.87 -22.24 -0.66
N VAL A 30 -5.06 -22.24 -1.99
CA VAL A 30 -4.53 -21.18 -2.87
C VAL A 30 -5.13 -19.82 -2.49
N MET A 31 -6.46 -19.76 -2.29
CA MET A 31 -7.14 -18.53 -1.90
C MET A 31 -6.71 -18.05 -0.49
N ALA A 32 -6.52 -18.96 0.46
CA ALA A 32 -6.04 -18.63 1.80
C ALA A 32 -4.61 -18.03 1.76
N ILE A 33 -3.70 -18.63 0.96
CA ILE A 33 -2.34 -18.09 0.79
C ILE A 33 -2.37 -16.69 0.15
N ASN A 34 -3.21 -16.50 -0.87
CA ASN A 34 -3.34 -15.19 -1.52
C ASN A 34 -3.92 -14.13 -0.59
N SER A 35 -4.88 -14.50 0.27
CA SER A 35 -5.44 -13.60 1.28
C SER A 35 -4.39 -13.17 2.33
N LEU A 36 -3.53 -14.08 2.77
CA LEU A 36 -2.47 -13.77 3.73
C LEU A 36 -1.41 -12.80 3.16
N ARG A 37 -1.24 -12.73 1.84
CA ARG A 37 -0.28 -11.82 1.20
C ARG A 37 -0.75 -10.37 1.16
N GLY A 38 -2.06 -10.11 1.00
CA GLY A 38 -2.56 -8.74 0.94
C GLY A 38 -2.77 -8.06 2.30
N GLY A 39 -2.48 -8.75 3.41
CA GLY A 39 -2.44 -8.14 4.74
C GLY A 39 -1.08 -7.54 5.11
N ALA A 40 -0.07 -7.64 4.24
CA ALA A 40 1.30 -7.24 4.56
C ALA A 40 1.54 -5.74 4.33
N ASN A 41 1.58 -4.99 5.45
CA ASN A 41 2.04 -3.62 5.62
C ASN A 41 1.27 -2.51 4.90
N GLU A 42 0.89 -1.49 5.66
CA GLU A 42 0.37 -0.23 5.12
C GLU A 42 1.42 0.41 4.20
N PRO A 43 1.03 0.97 3.03
CA PRO A 43 1.98 1.53 2.09
C PRO A 43 2.72 2.70 2.74
N GLU A 44 4.05 2.65 2.68
CA GLU A 44 4.88 3.76 3.13
C GLU A 44 4.59 4.99 2.25
N GLN A 45 4.09 6.05 2.88
CA GLN A 45 3.80 7.30 2.19
C GLN A 45 5.12 7.92 1.72
N ALA A 46 5.18 8.29 0.44
CA ALA A 46 6.37 8.96 -0.08
C ALA A 46 6.52 10.31 0.64
N LYS A 47 7.69 10.54 1.23
CA LYS A 47 8.04 11.83 1.83
C LYS A 47 8.30 12.84 0.72
N LEU A 48 7.85 14.07 0.93
CA LEU A 48 8.11 15.19 0.03
C LEU A 48 9.58 15.60 0.14
N GLU A 49 10.40 15.14 -0.79
CA GLU A 49 11.77 15.61 -0.98
C GLU A 49 11.82 16.51 -2.21
N PRO A 50 12.13 17.82 -2.07
CA PRO A 50 12.19 18.73 -3.20
C PRO A 50 13.28 18.29 -4.18
N LYS A 51 12.92 18.10 -5.46
CA LYS A 51 13.86 17.75 -6.55
C LYS A 51 14.01 18.85 -7.59
N VAL A 52 13.69 20.09 -7.23
CA VAL A 52 13.85 21.24 -8.14
C VAL A 52 15.35 21.49 -8.34
N SER A 53 15.81 21.45 -9.59
CA SER A 53 17.23 21.68 -9.93
C SER A 53 17.48 23.14 -10.27
N ALA A 54 18.65 23.66 -9.91
CA ALA A 54 19.05 25.04 -10.23
C ALA A 54 19.18 25.26 -11.75
N GLU A 55 19.56 24.22 -12.49
CA GLU A 55 19.69 24.24 -13.94
C GLU A 55 18.33 24.34 -14.64
N GLN A 56 17.29 23.70 -14.11
CA GLN A 56 15.92 23.80 -14.61
C GLN A 56 15.39 25.24 -14.47
N ILE A 57 15.65 25.87 -13.31
CA ILE A 57 15.27 27.26 -13.07
C ILE A 57 15.99 28.20 -14.05
N LEU A 58 17.30 28.03 -14.28
CA LEU A 58 18.06 28.85 -15.23
C LEU A 58 17.55 28.79 -16.67
N GLN A 59 17.07 27.63 -17.09
CA GLN A 59 16.52 27.45 -18.44
C GLN A 59 15.17 28.14 -18.59
N ALA A 60 14.33 28.15 -17.54
CA ALA A 60 13.00 28.74 -17.56
C ALA A 60 13.02 30.28 -17.51
N ILE A 61 14.02 30.89 -16.85
CA ILE A 61 14.11 32.35 -16.67
C ILE A 61 14.97 33.08 -17.72
N SER A 62 15.52 32.37 -18.70
CA SER A 62 16.11 33.00 -19.91
C SER A 62 15.01 33.53 -20.83
N PRO A 63 15.24 34.62 -21.58
CA PRO A 63 14.27 35.70 -21.71
C PRO A 63 13.01 35.33 -22.51
N GLU A 64 11.88 35.25 -21.80
CA GLU A 64 10.62 35.92 -22.15
C GLU A 64 9.81 36.10 -20.85
N ALA A 65 9.64 37.35 -20.38
CA ALA A 65 8.81 37.71 -19.23
C ALA A 65 7.78 38.78 -19.67
N PRO A 66 6.53 38.75 -19.17
CA PRO A 66 6.11 39.59 -18.02
C PRO A 66 4.93 39.00 -17.19
N PRO A 67 4.26 39.73 -16.25
CA PRO A 67 4.74 40.57 -15.15
C PRO A 67 4.13 40.24 -13.75
N ASN A 68 4.77 40.84 -12.74
CA ASN A 68 4.58 40.98 -11.29
C ASN A 68 3.16 41.31 -10.73
N LYS A 69 2.84 40.89 -9.48
CA LYS A 69 1.89 41.54 -8.55
C LYS A 69 2.18 41.30 -7.04
N ASP A 70 2.36 42.44 -6.35
CA ASP A 70 2.09 42.80 -4.94
C ASP A 70 2.49 41.87 -3.78
N ALA A 71 3.47 42.32 -2.98
CA ALA A 71 3.81 41.76 -1.67
C ALA A 71 3.12 42.55 -0.54
N ALA A 72 2.36 41.84 0.30
CA ALA A 72 1.80 42.37 1.54
C ALA A 72 2.72 42.07 2.73
N LYS A 73 2.83 43.04 3.64
CA LYS A 73 3.73 43.07 4.79
C LYS A 73 3.07 42.43 6.03
N LYS A 74 3.80 41.58 6.77
CA LYS A 74 3.60 41.38 8.22
C LYS A 74 4.80 40.73 8.92
N GLU A 75 4.99 41.18 10.15
CA GLU A 75 5.90 40.73 11.23
C GLU A 75 5.03 40.63 12.52
N PRO A 76 5.48 40.04 13.66
CA PRO A 76 6.83 39.54 13.97
C PRO A 76 6.92 38.13 14.61
N GLU A 77 8.17 37.63 14.61
CA GLU A 77 8.88 36.81 15.60
C GLU A 77 8.11 35.81 16.49
N THR A 78 8.17 34.56 16.08
CA THR A 78 8.49 33.44 16.99
C THR A 78 9.80 32.83 16.53
N ALA A 79 10.60 32.25 17.43
CA ALA A 79 11.86 31.58 17.11
C ALA A 79 11.60 30.43 16.11
N ASP A 80 11.60 30.76 14.83
CA ASP A 80 11.19 29.86 13.76
C ASP A 80 12.30 28.82 13.57
N PRO A 81 12.00 27.52 13.70
CA PRO A 81 12.97 26.46 13.39
C PRO A 81 13.52 26.55 11.95
N LEU A 82 12.85 27.27 11.05
CA LEU A 82 13.25 27.51 9.66
C LEU A 82 14.02 28.83 9.45
N ALA A 83 14.18 29.67 10.48
CA ALA A 83 14.84 30.97 10.40
C ALA A 83 16.24 30.88 9.75
N HIS A 84 16.97 29.81 10.05
CA HIS A 84 18.29 29.57 9.48
C HIS A 84 18.26 29.44 7.95
N ASP A 85 17.30 28.71 7.40
CA ASP A 85 17.22 28.45 5.96
C ASP A 85 16.68 29.67 5.18
N TYR A 86 15.79 30.47 5.79
CA TYR A 86 15.45 31.79 5.25
C TYR A 86 16.66 32.71 5.20
N GLN A 87 17.44 32.78 6.28
CA GLN A 87 18.66 33.59 6.32
C GLN A 87 19.70 33.12 5.30
N ARG A 88 19.83 31.82 5.06
CA ARG A 88 20.69 31.27 4.00
C ARG A 88 20.29 31.78 2.63
N THR A 89 19.00 31.68 2.31
CA THR A 89 18.44 32.18 1.04
C THR A 89 18.66 33.68 0.90
N ALA A 90 18.34 34.46 1.93
CA ALA A 90 18.51 35.91 1.94
C ALA A 90 19.98 36.32 1.74
N LYS A 91 20.92 35.64 2.42
CA LYS A 91 22.37 35.86 2.26
C LYS A 91 22.86 35.47 0.87
N ALA A 92 22.32 34.40 0.27
CA ALA A 92 22.68 34.00 -1.09
C ALA A 92 22.26 35.07 -2.11
N ILE A 93 21.04 35.59 -1.98
CA ILE A 93 20.51 36.68 -2.79
C ILE A 93 21.34 37.96 -2.62
N SER A 94 21.59 38.39 -1.38
CA SER A 94 22.34 39.63 -1.13
C SER A 94 23.74 39.57 -1.74
N ARG A 95 24.47 38.46 -1.51
CA ARG A 95 25.80 38.23 -2.09
C ARG A 95 25.79 38.20 -3.62
N PHE A 96 24.73 37.65 -4.22
CA PHE A 96 24.59 37.61 -5.67
C PHE A 96 24.42 39.01 -6.26
N ILE A 97 23.58 39.84 -5.65
CA ILE A 97 23.36 41.23 -6.09
C ILE A 97 24.66 42.04 -5.91
N ASP A 98 25.30 41.96 -4.74
CA ASP A 98 26.57 42.68 -4.47
C ASP A 98 27.65 42.34 -5.51
N LYS A 99 27.71 41.08 -5.94
CA LYS A 99 28.68 40.59 -6.93
C LYS A 99 28.36 41.01 -8.36
N THR A 100 27.08 41.06 -8.71
CA THR A 100 26.64 41.27 -10.10
C THR A 100 26.39 42.75 -10.41
N HIS A 101 25.97 43.52 -9.41
CA HIS A 101 25.64 44.95 -9.52
C HIS A 101 26.16 45.75 -8.32
N PRO A 102 27.49 45.95 -8.21
CA PRO A 102 28.10 46.73 -7.14
C PRO A 102 27.72 48.21 -7.32
N GLY A 103 26.69 48.67 -6.62
CA GLY A 103 26.17 50.03 -6.73
C GLY A 103 24.70 50.20 -6.36
N LEU A 104 23.94 49.10 -6.27
CA LEU A 104 22.54 49.10 -5.86
C LEU A 104 22.32 49.36 -4.35
N GLY A 105 23.40 49.48 -3.57
CA GLY A 105 23.34 49.62 -2.12
C GLY A 105 23.01 48.30 -1.41
N PRO A 106 23.14 48.25 -0.08
CA PRO A 106 22.81 47.06 0.69
C PRO A 106 21.30 46.79 0.61
N LEU A 107 20.92 45.56 0.26
CA LEU A 107 19.53 45.13 0.35
C LEU A 107 19.08 45.13 1.81
N ASP A 108 17.86 45.61 2.04
CA ASP A 108 17.18 45.47 3.33
C ASP A 108 16.87 43.99 3.60
N GLN A 109 17.62 43.40 4.53
CA GLN A 109 17.50 41.98 4.85
C GLN A 109 16.15 41.64 5.48
N ASP A 110 15.57 42.56 6.25
CA ASP A 110 14.32 42.31 6.96
C ASP A 110 13.16 42.24 5.96
N SER A 111 13.13 43.15 4.98
CA SER A 111 12.17 43.10 3.87
C SER A 111 12.31 41.81 3.04
N LEU A 112 13.54 41.35 2.79
CA LEU A 112 13.78 40.11 2.04
C LEU A 112 13.32 38.88 2.82
N LEU A 113 13.61 38.82 4.13
CA LEU A 113 13.13 37.75 5.00
C LEU A 113 11.60 37.75 5.08
N GLY A 114 10.96 38.91 5.21
CA GLY A 114 9.50 39.03 5.18
C GLY A 114 8.89 38.52 3.87
N ALA A 115 9.52 38.81 2.73
CA ALA A 115 9.07 38.29 1.43
C ALA A 115 9.21 36.77 1.33
N LEU A 116 10.32 36.19 1.83
CA LEU A 116 10.52 34.73 1.84
C LEU A 116 9.56 34.01 2.79
N HIS A 117 9.26 34.61 3.94
CA HIS A 117 8.23 34.13 4.86
C HIS A 117 6.84 34.17 4.22
N SER A 118 6.46 35.30 3.61
CA SER A 118 5.16 35.41 2.95
C SER A 118 4.98 34.35 1.85
N ARG A 119 6.04 33.94 1.17
CA ARG A 119 6.00 32.91 0.14
C ARG A 119 5.76 31.51 0.70
N SER A 120 6.38 31.16 1.83
CA SER A 120 6.14 29.86 2.47
C SER A 120 4.76 29.80 3.15
N GLU A 121 4.28 30.93 3.69
CA GLU A 121 2.91 31.05 4.24
C GLU A 121 1.83 30.97 3.16
N ALA A 122 2.15 31.41 1.94
CA ALA A 122 1.23 31.35 0.80
C ALA A 122 1.09 29.94 0.20
N LEU A 123 1.89 28.95 0.64
CA LEU A 123 1.76 27.57 0.18
C LEU A 123 0.36 27.04 0.50
N LYS A 124 -0.22 26.30 -0.45
CA LYS A 124 -1.52 25.64 -0.25
C LYS A 124 -1.56 24.75 1.00
N LYS A 125 -0.39 24.24 1.41
CA LYS A 125 -0.23 23.27 2.50
C LYS A 125 0.90 23.69 3.43
N PRO A 126 0.57 24.19 4.63
CA PRO A 126 1.56 24.65 5.60
C PRO A 126 2.53 23.54 6.06
N GLU A 127 2.08 22.29 6.06
CA GLU A 127 2.91 21.12 6.40
C GLU A 127 4.13 20.92 5.48
N HIS A 128 4.08 21.47 4.27
CA HIS A 128 5.17 21.39 3.30
C HIS A 128 6.21 22.51 3.46
N ALA A 129 5.93 23.52 4.29
CA ALA A 129 6.81 24.68 4.48
C ALA A 129 8.24 24.30 4.90
N PRO A 130 8.51 23.35 5.82
CA PRO A 130 9.88 22.96 6.14
C PRO A 130 10.66 22.40 4.95
N ALA A 131 10.04 21.55 4.14
CA ALA A 131 10.66 20.97 2.96
C ALA A 131 10.88 22.03 1.87
N PHE A 132 9.90 22.92 1.69
CA PHE A 132 9.96 24.05 0.78
C PHE A 132 11.13 24.99 1.10
N VAL A 133 11.20 25.48 2.34
CA VAL A 133 12.19 26.50 2.75
C VAL A 133 13.61 25.93 2.66
N LYS A 134 13.80 24.69 3.12
CA LYS A 134 15.09 24.01 3.03
C LYS A 134 15.51 23.79 1.57
N GLY A 135 14.59 23.28 0.74
CA GLY A 135 14.85 23.07 -0.68
C GLY A 135 15.13 24.38 -1.43
N MET A 136 14.42 25.45 -1.07
CA MET A 136 14.62 26.79 -1.61
C MET A 136 16.02 27.28 -1.28
N ALA A 137 16.45 27.20 -0.02
CA ALA A 137 17.78 27.60 0.40
C ALA A 137 18.87 26.88 -0.39
N ASP A 138 18.79 25.55 -0.47
CA ASP A 138 19.78 24.73 -1.18
C ASP A 138 19.78 25.00 -2.69
N THR A 139 18.62 25.27 -3.29
CA THR A 139 18.48 25.51 -4.73
C THR A 139 18.97 26.91 -5.09
N MET A 140 18.57 27.93 -4.33
CA MET A 140 18.95 29.33 -4.56
C MET A 140 20.44 29.55 -4.33
N GLU A 141 21.04 28.92 -3.31
CA GLU A 141 22.50 28.97 -3.11
C GLU A 141 23.27 28.44 -4.32
N LYS A 142 22.85 27.30 -4.88
CA LYS A 142 23.48 26.71 -6.08
C LYS A 142 23.24 27.56 -7.32
N LEU A 143 22.01 28.03 -7.50
CA LEU A 143 21.60 28.88 -8.60
C LEU A 143 22.44 30.15 -8.66
N PHE A 144 22.52 30.88 -7.56
CA PHE A 144 23.24 32.16 -7.50
C PHE A 144 24.76 32.00 -7.45
N ALA A 145 25.27 30.83 -7.05
CA ALA A 145 26.69 30.50 -7.21
C ALA A 145 27.08 30.20 -8.67
N ALA A 146 26.13 29.82 -9.53
CA ALA A 146 26.39 29.41 -10.90
C ALA A 146 26.86 30.59 -11.78
N PRO A 147 27.96 30.46 -12.54
CA PRO A 147 28.43 31.51 -13.45
C PRO A 147 27.39 31.89 -14.53
N ALA A 148 26.52 30.96 -14.90
CA ALA A 148 25.44 31.19 -15.86
C ALA A 148 24.40 32.19 -15.32
N ALA A 149 24.04 32.12 -14.03
CA ALA A 149 23.13 33.06 -13.39
C ALA A 149 23.69 34.50 -13.45
N ALA A 150 24.98 34.66 -13.17
CA ALA A 150 25.65 35.96 -13.24
C ALA A 150 25.74 36.53 -14.68
N LYS A 151 25.59 35.70 -15.72
CA LYS A 151 25.47 36.16 -17.11
C LYS A 151 24.02 36.51 -17.44
N ALA A 152 23.07 35.66 -17.05
CA ALA A 152 21.64 35.86 -17.29
C ALA A 152 21.14 37.16 -16.64
N VAL A 153 21.54 37.41 -15.39
CA VAL A 153 21.13 38.62 -14.65
C VAL A 153 21.65 39.92 -15.28
N LYS A 154 22.67 39.89 -16.14
CA LYS A 154 23.13 41.11 -16.83
C LYS A 154 22.20 41.52 -17.98
N ALA A 155 21.35 40.60 -18.44
CA ALA A 155 20.42 40.84 -19.53
C ALA A 155 19.05 41.36 -19.06
N GLN A 156 18.80 41.41 -17.75
CA GLN A 156 17.52 41.79 -17.16
C GLN A 156 17.71 42.45 -15.79
N ASP A 157 16.65 42.99 -15.19
CA ASP A 157 16.71 43.54 -13.84
C ASP A 157 17.03 42.42 -12.81
N PRO A 158 17.94 42.64 -11.84
CA PRO A 158 18.32 41.64 -10.87
C PRO A 158 17.17 41.18 -9.98
N PHE A 159 16.24 42.08 -9.62
CA PHE A 159 15.08 41.73 -8.82
C PHE A 159 14.07 40.91 -9.63
N ASP A 160 13.88 41.22 -10.91
CA ASP A 160 13.05 40.41 -11.81
C ASP A 160 13.62 39.00 -11.99
N PHE A 161 14.95 38.87 -12.11
CA PHE A 161 15.61 37.56 -12.15
C PHE A 161 15.40 36.75 -10.87
N ILE A 162 15.56 37.38 -9.70
CA ILE A 162 15.40 36.70 -8.41
C ILE A 162 13.94 36.32 -8.17
N ASN A 163 13.01 37.24 -8.42
CA ASN A 163 11.58 36.97 -8.30
C ASN A 163 11.16 35.84 -9.24
N GLY A 164 11.58 35.88 -10.51
CA GLY A 164 11.31 34.81 -11.47
C GLY A 164 11.89 33.45 -11.03
N ALA A 165 13.09 33.44 -10.44
CA ALA A 165 13.68 32.21 -9.89
C ALA A 165 12.88 31.66 -8.70
N LEU A 166 12.46 32.53 -7.78
CA LEU A 166 11.65 32.15 -6.62
C LEU A 166 10.24 31.69 -7.03
N ASP A 167 9.62 32.38 -7.98
CA ASP A 167 8.31 32.03 -8.53
C ASP A 167 8.36 30.67 -9.21
N HIS A 168 9.36 30.44 -10.07
CA HIS A 168 9.51 29.15 -10.74
C HIS A 168 9.82 28.02 -9.76
N TYR A 169 10.64 28.26 -8.74
CA TYR A 169 10.86 27.29 -7.67
C TYR A 169 9.56 26.94 -6.95
N THR A 170 8.75 27.96 -6.63
CA THR A 170 7.46 27.79 -5.95
C THR A 170 6.50 26.95 -6.77
N GLU A 171 6.33 27.29 -8.04
CA GLU A 171 5.49 26.54 -8.97
C GLU A 171 5.95 25.08 -9.11
N GLN A 172 7.25 24.85 -9.32
CA GLN A 172 7.80 23.50 -9.46
C GLN A 172 7.65 22.69 -8.17
N PHE A 173 7.83 23.31 -7.02
CA PHE A 173 7.62 22.65 -5.74
C PHE A 173 6.16 22.26 -5.53
N GLU A 174 5.22 23.17 -5.77
CA GLU A 174 3.79 22.86 -5.64
C GLU A 174 3.37 21.74 -6.60
N ASN A 175 3.83 21.78 -7.85
CA ASN A 175 3.57 20.72 -8.81
C ASN A 175 4.14 19.36 -8.37
N GLN A 176 5.32 19.34 -7.74
CA GLN A 176 5.90 18.11 -7.17
C GLN A 176 5.11 17.61 -5.96
N ALA A 177 4.68 18.53 -5.09
CA ALA A 177 3.85 18.20 -3.93
C ALA A 177 2.51 17.60 -4.36
N ASP A 178 1.80 18.26 -5.28
CA ASP A 178 0.53 17.79 -5.84
C ASP A 178 0.71 16.41 -6.51
N ALA A 179 1.79 16.21 -7.27
CA ALA A 179 2.08 14.91 -7.91
C ALA A 179 2.39 13.79 -6.92
N ILE A 180 3.10 14.07 -5.82
CA ILE A 180 3.41 13.09 -4.77
C ILE A 180 2.13 12.72 -4.02
N GLU A 181 1.26 13.68 -3.78
CA GLU A 181 -0.02 13.44 -3.13
C GLU A 181 -0.95 12.59 -3.96
N VAL A 182 -1.06 12.87 -5.26
CA VAL A 182 -1.82 12.00 -6.18
C VAL A 182 -1.27 10.58 -6.12
N LYS A 183 0.05 10.40 -6.16
CA LYS A 183 0.67 9.06 -6.03
C LYS A 183 0.41 8.41 -4.67
N ASN A 184 0.44 9.17 -3.58
CA ASN A 184 0.15 8.63 -2.25
C ASN A 184 -1.34 8.25 -2.13
N ALA A 185 -2.24 9.06 -2.67
CA ALA A 185 -3.67 8.76 -2.73
C ALA A 185 -3.95 7.50 -3.56
N GLU A 186 -3.31 7.36 -4.72
CA GLU A 186 -3.37 6.15 -5.55
C GLU A 186 -2.85 4.92 -4.81
N ARG A 187 -1.71 5.03 -4.10
CA ARG A 187 -1.17 3.93 -3.28
C ARG A 187 -2.12 3.51 -2.18
N ILE A 188 -2.74 4.47 -1.48
CA ILE A 188 -3.72 4.19 -0.43
C ILE A 188 -4.98 3.55 -1.03
N ALA A 189 -5.47 4.05 -2.15
CA ALA A 189 -6.63 3.48 -2.83
C ALA A 189 -6.38 2.04 -3.30
N ASN A 190 -5.23 1.79 -3.93
CA ASN A 190 -4.82 0.45 -4.35
C ASN A 190 -4.67 -0.49 -3.15
N TYR A 191 -4.07 -0.03 -2.06
CA TYR A 191 -3.95 -0.82 -0.83
C TYR A 191 -5.31 -1.18 -0.23
N GLN A 192 -6.26 -0.24 -0.20
CA GLN A 192 -7.63 -0.51 0.26
C GLN A 192 -8.34 -1.54 -0.64
N GLN A 193 -8.12 -1.45 -1.96
CA GLN A 193 -8.66 -2.43 -2.91
C GLN A 193 -8.04 -3.81 -2.71
N GLU A 194 -6.72 -3.90 -2.53
CA GLU A 194 -6.01 -5.15 -2.25
C GLU A 194 -6.47 -5.78 -0.93
N GLN A 195 -6.71 -4.98 0.11
CA GLN A 195 -7.30 -5.46 1.36
C GLN A 195 -8.71 -6.02 1.15
N ALA A 196 -9.57 -5.29 0.41
CA ALA A 196 -10.92 -5.74 0.12
C ALA A 196 -10.93 -7.06 -0.67
N ASP A 197 -10.05 -7.20 -1.65
CA ASP A 197 -9.92 -8.43 -2.44
C ASP A 197 -9.32 -9.58 -1.62
N SER A 198 -8.40 -9.28 -0.70
CA SER A 198 -7.88 -10.27 0.26
C SER A 198 -8.94 -10.76 1.23
N ALA A 199 -9.83 -9.88 1.69
CA ALA A 199 -10.97 -10.26 2.53
C ALA A 199 -11.96 -11.15 1.75
N LYS A 200 -12.31 -10.79 0.51
CA LYS A 200 -13.15 -11.62 -0.36
C LYS A 200 -12.54 -13.01 -0.55
N ASN A 201 -11.24 -13.09 -0.84
CA ASN A 201 -10.53 -14.36 -1.00
C ASN A 201 -10.58 -15.21 0.27
N LEU A 202 -10.49 -14.59 1.45
CA LEU A 202 -10.64 -15.30 2.72
C LEU A 202 -12.04 -15.89 2.88
N TYR A 203 -13.10 -15.12 2.57
CA TYR A 203 -14.48 -15.60 2.62
C TYR A 203 -14.71 -16.75 1.63
N PHE A 204 -14.20 -16.65 0.41
CA PHE A 204 -14.28 -17.74 -0.57
C PHE A 204 -13.50 -18.97 -0.11
N ALA A 205 -12.29 -18.81 0.45
CA ALA A 205 -11.52 -19.91 1.01
C ALA A 205 -12.30 -20.62 2.14
N ALA A 206 -12.90 -19.85 3.05
CA ALA A 206 -13.72 -20.37 4.14
C ALA A 206 -14.96 -21.12 3.62
N ALA A 207 -15.64 -20.57 2.60
CA ALA A 207 -16.79 -21.21 1.97
C ALA A 207 -16.42 -22.53 1.27
N CYS A 208 -15.33 -22.54 0.47
CA CYS A 208 -14.81 -23.74 -0.18
C CYS A 208 -14.39 -24.80 0.83
N PHE A 209 -13.73 -24.39 1.93
CA PHE A 209 -13.34 -25.29 3.00
C PHE A 209 -14.55 -25.86 3.75
N GLY A 210 -15.57 -25.03 4.03
CA GLY A 210 -16.83 -25.48 4.63
C GLY A 210 -17.55 -26.50 3.74
N ALA A 211 -17.63 -26.23 2.44
CA ALA A 211 -18.21 -27.17 1.48
C ALA A 211 -17.43 -28.50 1.42
N PHE A 212 -16.09 -28.43 1.45
CA PHE A 212 -15.24 -29.61 1.56
C PHE A 212 -15.56 -30.44 2.81
N LEU A 213 -15.66 -29.80 3.98
CA LEU A 213 -16.00 -30.48 5.24
C LEU A 213 -17.36 -31.17 5.14
N LEU A 214 -18.38 -30.51 4.59
CA LEU A 214 -19.71 -31.11 4.40
C LEU A 214 -19.65 -32.38 3.54
N ILE A 215 -18.92 -32.35 2.41
CA ILE A 215 -18.76 -33.52 1.53
C ILE A 215 -18.05 -34.65 2.28
N VAL A 216 -16.99 -34.34 3.03
CA VAL A 216 -16.23 -35.33 3.81
C VAL A 216 -17.11 -35.95 4.89
N PHE A 217 -17.85 -35.15 5.66
CA PHE A 217 -18.77 -35.65 6.69
C PHE A 217 -19.86 -36.53 6.09
N GLN A 218 -20.48 -36.12 4.98
CA GLN A 218 -21.50 -36.93 4.31
C GLN A 218 -20.93 -38.27 3.82
N SER A 219 -19.69 -38.26 3.30
CA SER A 219 -18.98 -39.48 2.91
C SER A 219 -18.72 -40.42 4.10
N ILE A 220 -18.36 -39.87 5.28
CA ILE A 220 -18.18 -40.64 6.51
C ILE A 220 -19.51 -41.23 6.99
N ILE A 221 -20.59 -40.45 7.02
CA ILE A 221 -21.92 -40.92 7.45
C ILE A 221 -22.39 -42.08 6.56
N ILE A 222 -22.29 -41.94 5.24
CA ILE A 222 -22.64 -43.01 4.30
C ILE A 222 -21.82 -44.28 4.57
N ARG A 223 -20.52 -44.14 4.89
CA ARG A 223 -19.66 -45.28 5.23
C ARG A 223 -20.09 -45.95 6.53
N ILE A 224 -20.43 -45.17 7.57
CA ILE A 224 -20.93 -45.69 8.85
C ILE A 224 -22.25 -46.42 8.63
N GLU A 225 -23.21 -45.81 7.92
CA GLU A 225 -24.49 -46.45 7.61
C GLU A 225 -24.31 -47.77 6.85
N ARG A 226 -23.44 -47.82 5.85
CA ARG A 226 -23.16 -49.06 5.12
C ARG A 226 -22.55 -50.13 6.02
N ASN A 227 -21.59 -49.75 6.88
CA ASN A 227 -20.98 -50.68 7.82
C ASN A 227 -22.00 -51.20 8.86
N LEU A 228 -22.89 -50.36 9.37
CA LEU A 228 -23.95 -50.75 10.30
C LEU A 228 -24.96 -51.70 9.64
N ARG A 229 -25.39 -51.42 8.40
CA ARG A 229 -26.28 -52.31 7.64
C ARG A 229 -25.67 -53.68 7.35
N CYS A 230 -24.34 -53.78 7.26
CA CYS A 230 -23.65 -55.06 7.13
C CYS A 230 -23.66 -55.86 8.44
N LEU A 231 -23.51 -55.19 9.59
CA LEU A 231 -23.55 -55.84 10.91
C LEU A 231 -24.95 -56.34 11.27
N GLU A 232 -26.00 -55.61 10.88
CA GLU A 232 -27.40 -56.02 11.09
C GLU A 232 -27.78 -57.28 10.27
N ARG A 233 -27.03 -57.56 9.19
CA ARG A 233 -27.21 -58.76 8.36
C ARG A 233 -26.40 -59.97 8.83
N LEU A 234 -25.63 -59.86 9.91
CA LEU A 234 -25.01 -61.04 10.50
C LEU A 234 -26.13 -61.97 11.00
N PRO A 235 -26.12 -63.26 10.62
CA PRO A 235 -27.11 -64.20 11.13
C PRO A 235 -27.01 -64.17 12.66
N LYS A 236 -28.16 -63.93 13.32
CA LYS A 236 -28.27 -64.07 14.78
C LYS A 236 -27.60 -65.39 15.13
N PRO A 237 -26.58 -65.43 16.01
CA PRO A 237 -26.00 -66.69 16.42
C PRO A 237 -27.18 -67.54 16.89
N ALA A 238 -27.42 -68.63 16.16
CA ALA A 238 -28.46 -69.56 16.54
C ALA A 238 -28.17 -69.94 18.00
N GLU A 239 -29.22 -70.02 18.81
CA GLU A 239 -29.16 -70.59 20.14
C GLU A 239 -28.63 -72.04 20.02
N GLU A 240 -27.31 -72.21 19.90
CA GLU A 240 -26.56 -73.47 19.97
C GLU A 240 -26.46 -73.97 21.42
N GLU A 241 -27.35 -73.48 22.29
CA GLU A 241 -27.44 -73.86 23.68
C GLU A 241 -28.89 -74.16 24.04
N LYS A 242 -29.45 -75.26 23.48
CA LYS A 242 -30.61 -75.94 24.08
C LYS A 242 -30.94 -77.35 23.58
N ARG A 243 -30.11 -77.99 22.73
CA ARG A 243 -30.37 -79.37 22.25
C ARG A 243 -29.34 -80.44 22.63
N GLU A 244 -28.33 -80.14 23.43
CA GLU A 244 -27.52 -81.19 24.10
C GLU A 244 -27.75 -81.24 25.61
N GLY A 245 -28.98 -80.97 26.02
CA GLY A 245 -29.47 -81.37 27.34
C GLY A 245 -29.90 -82.84 27.31
N LYS A 246 -29.35 -83.61 28.25
CA LYS A 246 -30.05 -84.65 29.03
C LYS A 246 -30.75 -85.79 28.25
N ASN A 247 -30.15 -86.98 28.32
CA ASN A 247 -30.75 -88.19 28.92
C ASN A 247 -29.62 -89.24 29.03
N LEU A 248 -28.94 -89.36 30.17
CA LEU A 248 -29.26 -90.25 31.30
C LEU A 248 -29.54 -91.72 30.89
N SER A 249 -28.54 -92.57 31.19
CA SER A 249 -28.58 -93.96 31.73
C SER A 249 -29.95 -94.46 32.25
N PRO A 250 -30.28 -95.78 32.27
CA PRO A 250 -29.50 -96.77 33.04
C PRO A 250 -29.51 -98.26 32.59
N ALA A 251 -28.49 -98.95 33.12
CA ALA A 251 -28.52 -100.28 33.77
C ALA A 251 -28.82 -101.60 33.03
N ALA A 252 -28.18 -102.62 33.63
CA ALA A 252 -28.57 -104.03 33.74
C ALA A 252 -28.15 -104.96 32.58
N SER A 253 -27.78 -106.23 32.76
CA SER A 253 -27.48 -107.12 33.89
C SER A 253 -27.62 -108.52 33.31
N GLN A 254 -26.58 -109.36 33.36
CA GLN A 254 -26.63 -110.85 33.29
C GLN A 254 -27.18 -111.44 31.95
N ALA A 255 -26.71 -112.56 31.40
CA ALA A 255 -25.93 -113.69 31.87
C ALA A 255 -25.11 -114.27 30.68
#